data_AF-J8TXJ1-F1
#
_entry.id   AF-J8TXJ1-F1
#
_cell.length_a   1.000
_cell.length_b   1.000
_cell.length_c   1.000
_cell.angle_alpha   90.00
_cell.angle_beta   90.00
_cell.angle_gamma   90.00
#
_symmetry.space_group_name_H-M   'P 1'
#
loop_
_entity.id
_entity.type
_entity.pdbx_description
1 polymer ?
#
loop_
_entity_poly.entity_id
_entity_poly.type
_entity_poly.pdbx_seq_one_letter_code
_entity_poly.pdbx_strand_id
1 'polypeptide(L)'
;MSDDTSRIEAASPPPYSLQLPVEKVQRIAKNDPEYMDTSDDAFIATALATESFIQVLALESLQHQVPRQVPHPSDEITLSYDDISGTIVRSADGHLQFLNDVIPMTKNLRLLVEENRVRYTTSVMPPNEVYSGCVMNETASKPDIVEIDLDNDEDEDVTDQE
;
A
#
# COMPACT_ATOMS: atom_id res chain seq x y z
N MET A 1 48.42 33.90 -19.18
CA MET A 1 47.86 33.07 -18.10
C MET A 1 46.49 33.62 -17.82
N SER A 2 45.47 33.01 -18.43
CA SER A 2 44.08 33.36 -18.19
C SER A 2 43.35 32.03 -18.08
N ASP A 3 42.85 31.78 -16.87
CA ASP A 3 42.29 30.52 -16.42
C ASP A 3 41.08 30.07 -17.25
N ASP A 4 41.18 28.82 -17.67
CA ASP A 4 40.12 28.02 -18.27
C ASP A 4 39.26 27.47 -17.12
N THR A 5 38.14 28.13 -16.83
CA THR A 5 37.13 27.59 -15.91
C THR A 5 35.95 27.12 -16.73
N SER A 6 36.11 25.91 -17.27
CA SER A 6 35.02 25.13 -17.85
C SER A 6 33.97 24.88 -16.76
N ARG A 7 32.86 25.60 -16.91
CA ARG A 7 31.60 25.36 -16.22
C ARG A 7 31.18 23.93 -16.55
N ILE A 8 31.34 23.03 -15.60
CA ILE A 8 30.82 21.66 -15.67
C ILE A 8 29.29 21.79 -15.62
N GLU A 9 28.70 21.82 -16.80
CA GLU A 9 27.28 21.65 -17.03
C GLU A 9 26.92 20.24 -16.55
N ALA A 10 26.17 20.16 -15.46
CA ALA A 10 25.66 18.89 -14.93
C ALA A 10 24.82 18.25 -16.04
N ALA A 11 25.41 17.27 -16.73
CA ALA A 11 24.75 16.51 -17.76
C ALA A 11 23.44 15.97 -17.19
N SER A 12 22.33 16.34 -17.85
CA SER A 12 21.05 15.65 -17.70
C SER A 12 21.34 14.15 -17.64
N PRO A 13 20.74 13.40 -16.70
CA PRO A 13 20.87 11.95 -16.72
C PRO A 13 20.53 11.46 -18.13
N PRO A 14 21.28 10.48 -18.66
CA PRO A 14 21.04 9.97 -20.00
C PRO A 14 19.56 9.58 -20.13
N PRO A 15 18.93 9.78 -21.31
CA PRO A 15 17.49 9.57 -21.52
C PRO A 15 17.01 8.11 -21.32
N TYR A 16 17.86 7.22 -20.82
CA TYR A 16 17.63 5.81 -20.56
C TYR A 16 18.20 5.36 -19.21
N SER A 17 18.26 6.25 -18.21
CA SER A 17 18.50 5.81 -16.83
C SER A 17 17.24 5.11 -16.32
N LEU A 18 17.33 3.79 -16.08
CA LEU A 18 16.27 3.06 -15.38
C LEU A 18 15.99 3.74 -14.04
N GLN A 19 14.71 3.99 -13.74
CA GLN A 19 14.31 4.46 -12.42
C GLN A 19 14.30 3.32 -11.41
N LEU A 20 13.99 2.12 -11.86
CA LEU A 20 14.02 0.91 -11.04
C LEU A 20 15.45 0.33 -10.99
N PRO A 21 16.06 0.22 -9.79
CA PRO A 21 17.40 -0.35 -9.64
C PRO A 21 17.43 -1.84 -10.00
N VAL A 22 18.36 -2.22 -10.87
CA VAL A 22 18.52 -3.62 -11.35
C VAL A 22 18.84 -4.56 -10.19
N GLU A 23 19.58 -4.11 -9.18
CA GLU A 23 19.93 -4.91 -8.01
C GLU A 23 18.71 -5.27 -7.14
N LYS A 24 17.64 -4.46 -7.21
CA LYS A 24 16.36 -4.81 -6.56
C LYS A 24 15.64 -5.89 -7.35
N VAL A 25 15.60 -5.76 -8.68
CA VAL A 25 15.00 -6.78 -9.56
C VAL A 25 15.71 -8.13 -9.39
N GLN A 26 17.04 -8.12 -9.35
CA GLN A 26 17.84 -9.33 -9.13
C GLN A 26 17.55 -9.98 -7.77
N ARG A 27 17.43 -9.19 -6.70
CA ARG A 27 17.08 -9.71 -5.36
C ARG A 27 15.68 -10.31 -5.32
N ILE A 28 14.71 -9.67 -5.96
CA ILE A 28 13.33 -10.18 -6.05
C ILE A 28 13.31 -11.51 -6.81
N ALA A 29 14.01 -11.59 -7.96
CA ALA A 29 14.07 -12.81 -8.74
C ALA A 29 14.70 -13.99 -7.97
N LYS A 30 15.75 -13.74 -7.19
CA LYS A 30 16.43 -14.76 -6.37
C LYS A 30 15.61 -15.27 -5.18
N ASN A 31 14.51 -14.59 -4.83
CA ASN A 31 13.59 -15.07 -3.79
C ASN A 31 12.64 -16.17 -4.32
N ASP A 32 12.61 -16.39 -5.64
CA ASP A 32 11.84 -17.48 -6.23
C ASP A 32 12.44 -18.84 -5.83
N PRO A 33 11.65 -19.77 -5.23
CA PRO A 33 12.14 -21.10 -4.86
C PRO A 33 12.63 -21.92 -6.06
N GLU A 34 12.20 -21.60 -7.29
CA GLU A 34 12.62 -22.25 -8.54
C GLU A 34 13.51 -21.34 -9.40
N TYR A 35 14.24 -20.39 -8.79
CA TYR A 35 15.12 -19.47 -9.51
C TYR A 35 16.21 -20.18 -10.33
N MET A 36 16.29 -19.83 -11.62
CA MET A 36 17.33 -20.26 -12.54
C MET A 36 18.30 -19.13 -12.87
N ASP A 37 19.55 -19.47 -13.16
CA ASP A 37 20.56 -18.49 -13.58
C ASP A 37 20.06 -17.66 -14.77
N THR A 38 20.01 -16.34 -14.56
CA THR A 38 19.43 -15.37 -15.49
C THR A 38 20.51 -14.37 -15.90
N SER A 39 20.55 -13.99 -17.18
CA SER A 39 21.55 -13.03 -17.69
C SER A 39 21.29 -11.60 -17.22
N ASP A 40 22.34 -10.78 -17.18
CA ASP A 40 22.25 -9.36 -16.81
C ASP A 40 21.30 -8.57 -17.73
N ASP A 41 21.33 -8.86 -19.04
CA ASP A 41 20.41 -8.25 -20.02
C ASP A 41 18.94 -8.60 -19.73
N ALA A 42 18.66 -9.81 -19.24
CA ALA A 42 17.31 -10.19 -18.87
C ALA A 42 16.82 -9.41 -17.65
N PHE A 43 17.68 -9.17 -16.65
CA PHE A 43 17.31 -8.32 -15.50
C PHE A 43 17.02 -6.88 -15.92
N ILE A 44 17.79 -6.33 -16.86
CA ILE A 44 17.56 -4.99 -17.43
C ILE A 44 16.22 -4.94 -18.17
N ALA A 45 15.93 -5.95 -19.00
CA ALA A 45 14.66 -6.05 -19.72
C ALA A 45 13.46 -6.18 -18.75
N THR A 46 13.59 -6.98 -17.70
CA THR A 46 12.56 -7.10 -16.65
C THR A 46 12.35 -5.77 -15.92
N ALA A 47 13.42 -5.01 -15.65
CA ALA A 47 13.29 -3.69 -15.02
C ALA A 47 12.47 -2.72 -15.89
N LEU A 48 12.79 -2.63 -17.19
CA LEU A 48 12.04 -1.82 -18.16
C LEU A 48 10.58 -2.26 -18.30
N ALA A 49 10.35 -3.57 -18.36
CA ALA A 49 9.01 -4.13 -18.44
C ALA A 49 8.20 -3.80 -17.17
N THR A 50 8.82 -3.84 -16.00
CA THR A 50 8.18 -3.51 -14.71
C THR A 50 7.79 -2.04 -14.65
N GLU A 51 8.65 -1.13 -15.11
CA GLU A 51 8.32 0.29 -15.21
C GLU A 51 7.14 0.54 -16.15
N SER A 52 7.18 -0.08 -17.34
CA SER A 52 6.10 0.02 -18.33
C SER A 52 4.80 -0.55 -17.77
N PHE A 53 4.87 -1.67 -17.05
CA PHE A 53 3.73 -2.29 -16.40
C PHE A 53 3.08 -1.37 -15.37
N ILE A 54 3.86 -0.71 -14.51
CA ILE A 54 3.30 0.23 -13.51
C ILE A 54 2.62 1.41 -14.20
N GLN A 55 3.23 1.94 -15.26
CA GLN A 55 2.63 3.05 -16.04
C GLN A 55 1.32 2.63 -16.71
N VAL A 56 1.28 1.45 -17.33
CA VAL A 56 0.06 0.90 -17.96
C VAL A 56 -1.01 0.64 -16.91
N LEU A 57 -0.67 0.01 -15.78
CA LEU A 57 -1.61 -0.25 -14.69
C LEU A 57 -2.22 1.04 -14.15
N ALA A 58 -1.41 2.07 -13.93
CA ALA A 58 -1.89 3.37 -13.47
C ALA A 58 -2.83 4.03 -14.50
N LEU A 59 -2.46 3.96 -15.78
CA LEU A 59 -3.27 4.51 -16.89
C LEU A 59 -4.61 3.79 -17.03
N GLU A 60 -4.62 2.46 -17.06
CA GLU A 60 -5.85 1.67 -17.14
C GLU A 60 -6.74 1.89 -15.92
N SER A 61 -6.13 1.97 -14.73
CA SER A 61 -6.86 2.26 -13.50
C SER A 61 -7.50 3.64 -13.53
N LEU A 62 -6.83 4.61 -14.13
CA LEU A 62 -7.35 5.96 -14.30
C LEU A 62 -8.51 6.01 -15.32
N GLN A 63 -8.41 5.28 -16.43
CA GLN A 63 -9.46 5.23 -17.45
C GLN A 63 -10.77 4.64 -16.90
N HIS A 64 -10.68 3.72 -15.95
CA HIS A 64 -11.83 3.11 -15.32
C HIS A 64 -12.35 3.86 -14.09
N GLN A 65 -11.78 5.03 -13.77
CA GLN A 65 -12.45 5.93 -12.84
C GLN A 65 -13.81 6.28 -13.41
N VAL A 66 -14.84 5.70 -12.82
CA VAL A 66 -16.22 6.12 -13.08
C VAL A 66 -16.26 7.59 -12.68
N PRO A 67 -16.48 8.54 -13.61
CA PRO A 67 -16.54 9.94 -13.25
C PRO A 67 -17.75 10.08 -12.33
N ARG A 68 -17.52 10.08 -11.02
CA ARG A 68 -18.59 10.26 -10.04
C ARG A 68 -19.27 11.61 -10.27
N GLN A 69 -18.58 12.56 -10.90
CA GLN A 69 -19.05 13.86 -11.36
C GLN A 69 -18.23 14.31 -12.59
N VAL A 70 -18.76 15.28 -13.36
CA VAL A 70 -18.03 15.92 -14.47
C VAL A 70 -16.76 16.57 -13.88
N PRO A 71 -15.54 16.17 -14.30
CA PRO A 71 -14.32 16.69 -13.69
C PRO A 71 -14.25 18.20 -13.88
N HIS A 72 -14.14 18.94 -12.78
CA HIS A 72 -13.80 20.34 -12.81
C HIS A 72 -12.30 20.46 -13.17
N PRO A 73 -11.86 21.49 -13.91
CA PRO A 73 -10.43 21.68 -14.24
C PRO A 73 -9.51 21.87 -13.03
N SER A 74 -10.09 22.03 -11.83
CA SER A 74 -9.40 22.12 -10.55
C SER A 74 -9.39 20.80 -9.77
N ASP A 75 -10.09 19.78 -10.25
CA ASP A 75 -10.16 18.49 -9.56
C ASP A 75 -8.85 17.76 -9.76
N GLU A 76 -8.16 17.52 -8.65
CA GLU A 76 -6.94 16.73 -8.65
C GLU A 76 -7.27 15.30 -9.07
N ILE A 77 -6.55 14.80 -10.07
CA ILE A 77 -6.71 13.44 -10.54
C ILE A 77 -6.06 12.51 -9.52
N THR A 78 -6.86 11.93 -8.64
CA THR A 78 -6.40 11.02 -7.58
C THR A 78 -6.84 9.60 -7.86
N LEU A 79 -5.92 8.63 -7.86
CA LEU A 79 -6.23 7.22 -8.02
C LEU A 79 -6.59 6.57 -6.69
N SER A 80 -7.76 5.93 -6.59
CA SER A 80 -8.21 5.23 -5.40
C SER A 80 -7.97 3.72 -5.50
N TYR A 81 -7.93 3.03 -4.36
CA TYR A 81 -7.79 1.56 -4.33
C TYR A 81 -8.92 0.84 -5.09
N ASP A 82 -10.15 1.36 -5.01
CA ASP A 82 -11.32 0.82 -5.73
C ASP A 82 -11.14 0.88 -7.25
N ASP A 83 -10.38 1.87 -7.74
CA ASP A 83 -10.10 2.03 -9.18
C ASP A 83 -9.12 0.95 -9.66
N ILE A 84 -8.08 0.68 -8.87
CA ILE A 84 -7.06 -0.34 -9.15
C ILE A 84 -7.68 -1.75 -9.06
N SER A 85 -8.29 -2.07 -7.92
CA SER A 85 -8.94 -3.39 -7.71
C SER A 85 -10.08 -3.63 -8.71
N GLY A 86 -10.84 -2.58 -9.06
CA GLY A 86 -11.86 -2.65 -10.09
C GLY A 86 -11.30 -2.91 -11.48
N THR A 87 -10.15 -2.33 -11.83
CA THR A 87 -9.49 -2.52 -13.12
C THR A 87 -8.99 -3.94 -13.31
N ILE A 88 -8.41 -4.51 -12.26
CA ILE A 88 -7.95 -5.90 -12.25
C ILE A 88 -9.11 -6.86 -12.57
N VAL A 89 -10.27 -6.66 -11.94
CA VAL A 89 -11.47 -7.50 -12.16
C VAL A 89 -12.09 -7.27 -13.55
N ARG A 90 -11.96 -6.07 -14.13
CA ARG A 90 -12.55 -5.70 -15.42
C ARG A 90 -11.64 -5.98 -16.62
N SER A 91 -10.37 -6.34 -16.40
CA SER A 91 -9.41 -6.70 -17.45
C SER A 91 -10.01 -7.78 -18.36
N ALA A 92 -10.33 -7.40 -19.61
CA ALA A 92 -11.14 -8.22 -20.52
C ALA A 92 -10.38 -9.45 -21.06
N ASP A 93 -9.08 -9.31 -21.18
CA ASP A 93 -8.10 -10.29 -21.62
C ASP A 93 -7.43 -11.03 -20.45
N GLY A 94 -7.74 -10.66 -19.20
CA GLY A 94 -7.26 -11.34 -18.00
C GLY A 94 -5.78 -11.12 -17.71
N HIS A 95 -5.11 -10.18 -18.38
CA HIS A 95 -3.68 -9.94 -18.20
C HIS A 95 -3.30 -9.46 -16.79
N LEU A 96 -4.26 -8.89 -16.05
CA LEU A 96 -4.10 -8.49 -14.65
C LEU A 96 -4.57 -9.55 -13.64
N GLN A 97 -5.07 -10.71 -14.09
CA GLN A 97 -5.70 -11.68 -13.20
C GLN A 97 -4.78 -12.18 -12.08
N PHE A 98 -3.46 -12.21 -12.34
CA PHE A 98 -2.44 -12.61 -11.36
C PHE A 98 -2.39 -11.71 -10.12
N LEU A 99 -2.96 -10.50 -10.18
CA LEU A 99 -3.02 -9.57 -9.06
C LEU A 99 -4.21 -9.79 -8.13
N ASN A 100 -5.20 -10.63 -8.48
CA ASN A 100 -6.40 -10.79 -7.65
C ASN A 100 -6.11 -11.25 -6.22
N ASP A 101 -5.10 -12.09 -6.05
CA ASP A 101 -4.69 -12.59 -4.74
C ASP A 101 -3.93 -11.53 -3.92
N VAL A 102 -3.32 -10.55 -4.60
CA VAL A 102 -2.53 -9.48 -3.98
C VAL A 102 -3.39 -8.23 -3.71
N ILE A 103 -4.31 -7.92 -4.61
CA ILE A 103 -5.14 -6.71 -4.62
C ILE A 103 -6.61 -7.13 -4.73
N PRO A 104 -7.21 -7.68 -3.66
CA PRO A 104 -8.59 -8.13 -3.69
C PRO A 104 -9.58 -6.94 -3.68
N MET A 105 -10.77 -7.15 -4.25
CA MET A 105 -11.88 -6.20 -4.07
C MET A 105 -12.30 -6.15 -2.61
N THR A 106 -12.41 -4.95 -2.07
CA THR A 106 -12.88 -4.74 -0.70
C THR A 106 -14.33 -4.26 -0.70
N LYS A 107 -15.03 -4.51 0.41
CA LYS A 107 -16.37 -4.00 0.66
C LYS A 107 -16.46 -3.53 2.08
N ASN A 108 -17.22 -2.46 2.31
CA ASN A 108 -17.44 -1.96 3.65
C ASN A 108 -18.23 -2.99 4.48
N LEU A 109 -17.69 -3.37 5.63
CA LEU A 109 -18.29 -4.38 6.51
C LEU A 109 -19.69 -4.00 6.98
N ARG A 110 -19.95 -2.71 7.24
CA ARG A 110 -21.26 -2.22 7.68
C ARG A 110 -22.33 -2.53 6.63
N LEU A 111 -22.04 -2.24 5.35
CA LEU A 111 -22.96 -2.51 4.24
C LEU A 111 -23.24 -4.01 4.10
N LEU A 112 -22.21 -4.85 4.25
CA LEU A 112 -22.36 -6.31 4.18
C LEU A 112 -23.26 -6.87 5.30
N VAL A 113 -23.28 -6.22 6.45
CA VAL A 113 -24.10 -6.65 7.59
C VAL A 113 -25.54 -6.15 7.45
N GLU A 114 -25.72 -4.91 6.98
CA GLU A 114 -27.03 -4.40 6.58
C GLU A 114 -27.67 -5.29 5.48
N GLU A 115 -26.87 -5.82 4.55
CA GLU A 115 -27.29 -6.78 3.52
C GLU A 115 -27.42 -8.24 4.03
N ASN A 116 -27.18 -8.51 5.32
CA ASN A 116 -27.15 -9.86 5.92
C ASN A 116 -26.20 -10.86 5.24
N ARG A 117 -25.16 -10.37 4.55
CA ARG A 117 -24.14 -11.20 3.89
C ARG A 117 -23.06 -11.67 4.83
N VAL A 118 -22.85 -10.95 5.93
CA VAL A 118 -21.88 -11.29 6.96
C VAL A 118 -22.52 -11.10 8.33
N ARG A 119 -22.30 -12.07 9.23
CA ARG A 119 -22.63 -11.93 10.65
C ARG A 119 -21.32 -11.75 11.41
N TYR A 120 -21.14 -10.61 12.06
CA TYR A 120 -20.06 -10.48 13.05
C TYR A 120 -20.63 -10.77 14.44
N THR A 121 -20.02 -11.71 15.15
CA THR A 121 -20.22 -11.83 16.60
C THR A 121 -19.34 -10.78 17.24
N THR A 122 -19.90 -9.59 17.46
CA THR A 122 -19.31 -8.68 18.43
C THR A 122 -19.48 -9.34 19.80
N SER A 123 -18.40 -9.87 20.37
CA SER A 123 -18.35 -10.21 21.79
C SER A 123 -18.24 -8.90 22.58
N VAL A 124 -19.21 -8.02 22.42
CA VAL A 124 -19.42 -6.87 23.30
C VAL A 124 -20.79 -7.12 23.91
N MET A 125 -20.80 -7.20 25.23
CA MET A 125 -22.04 -7.29 26.02
C MET A 125 -23.07 -6.26 25.55
N PRO A 126 -24.37 -6.57 25.65
CA PRO A 126 -25.42 -5.71 25.11
C PRO A 126 -25.41 -4.30 25.73
N PRO A 127 -25.79 -3.25 24.99
CA PRO A 127 -25.58 -1.84 25.37
C PRO A 127 -26.50 -1.29 26.47
N ASN A 128 -27.17 -2.12 27.27
CA ASN A 128 -28.35 -1.66 28.03
C ASN A 128 -28.25 -1.66 29.55
N GLU A 129 -27.08 -1.87 30.16
CA GLU A 129 -26.94 -1.76 31.61
C GLU A 129 -25.61 -1.14 32.08
N VAL A 130 -25.19 0.00 31.53
CA VAL A 130 -24.33 0.94 32.29
C VAL A 130 -24.65 2.38 31.88
N TYR A 131 -25.79 2.89 32.33
CA TYR A 131 -25.99 4.33 32.48
C TYR A 131 -26.72 4.56 33.80
N SER A 132 -25.99 4.48 34.90
CA SER A 132 -26.44 5.03 36.18
C SER A 132 -25.25 5.56 36.95
N GLY A 133 -25.18 6.89 37.06
CA GLY A 133 -24.30 7.58 38.00
C GLY A 133 -23.29 8.51 37.37
N CYS A 134 -23.73 9.67 36.86
CA CYS A 134 -23.27 10.97 37.37
C CYS A 134 -23.96 12.10 36.60
N VAL A 135 -24.82 12.86 37.28
CA VAL A 135 -25.19 14.20 36.84
C VAL A 135 -24.72 15.17 37.92
N MET A 136 -24.19 16.30 37.45
CA MET A 136 -23.68 17.48 38.15
C MET A 136 -22.21 17.29 38.62
N ASN A 137 -21.18 18.04 38.17
CA ASN A 137 -21.08 19.50 37.96
C ASN A 137 -19.99 19.86 36.92
N GLU A 138 -20.10 21.08 36.39
CA GLU A 138 -19.24 21.78 35.43
C GLU A 138 -17.73 21.84 35.77
N THR A 139 -16.87 21.64 34.77
CA THR A 139 -15.89 22.61 34.19
C THR A 139 -14.74 21.87 33.49
N ALA A 140 -14.23 22.49 32.42
CA ALA A 140 -13.32 21.93 31.43
C ALA A 140 -12.08 21.19 31.98
N SER A 141 -11.75 20.02 31.39
CA SER A 141 -10.37 19.61 31.06
C SER A 141 -10.31 18.34 30.20
N LYS A 142 -9.28 18.33 29.35
CA LYS A 142 -8.81 17.40 28.30
C LYS A 142 -9.08 15.89 28.52
N PRO A 143 -9.36 15.08 27.47
CA PRO A 143 -9.38 13.62 27.61
C PRO A 143 -7.96 13.06 27.79
N ASP A 144 -7.83 12.18 28.79
CA ASP A 144 -6.64 11.41 29.14
C ASP A 144 -6.30 10.41 28.01
N ILE A 145 -5.08 10.51 27.49
CA ILE A 145 -4.48 9.50 26.61
C ILE A 145 -3.83 8.49 27.55
N VAL A 146 -4.29 7.24 27.53
CA VAL A 146 -3.59 6.14 28.20
C VAL A 146 -2.37 5.80 27.36
N GLU A 147 -1.19 6.27 27.78
CA GLU A 147 0.09 5.79 27.26
C GLU A 147 0.31 4.36 27.75
N ILE A 148 0.51 3.43 26.83
CA ILE A 148 0.83 2.04 27.13
C ILE A 148 2.36 1.93 27.10
N ASP A 149 2.98 1.89 28.27
CA ASP A 149 4.41 1.60 28.43
C ASP A 149 4.68 0.15 28.02
N LEU A 150 5.37 -0.03 26.89
CA LEU A 150 5.80 -1.33 26.36
C LEU A 150 7.27 -1.57 26.71
N ASP A 151 7.65 -1.48 27.98
CA ASP A 151 8.97 -1.90 28.44
C ASP A 151 8.81 -2.61 29.79
N ASN A 152 8.60 -3.93 29.77
CA ASN A 152 9.06 -4.78 30.87
C ASN A 152 9.34 -6.19 30.36
N ASP A 153 10.62 -6.40 30.05
CA ASP A 153 11.26 -7.69 29.79
C ASP A 153 11.28 -8.52 31.08
N GLU A 154 10.85 -9.79 31.00
CA GLU A 154 11.32 -10.83 31.92
C GLU A 154 11.76 -12.04 31.08
N ASP A 155 13.05 -12.04 30.73
CA ASP A 155 13.78 -13.23 30.29
C ASP A 155 14.06 -14.10 31.52
N GLU A 156 13.41 -15.26 31.65
CA GLU A 156 13.79 -16.28 32.64
C GLU A 156 15.07 -17.00 32.19
N ASP A 157 16.16 -16.72 32.89
CA ASP A 157 17.48 -17.36 32.74
C ASP A 157 17.50 -18.69 33.52
N VAL A 158 17.36 -19.82 32.81
CA VAL A 158 17.43 -21.16 33.40
C VAL A 158 18.90 -21.56 33.54
N THR A 159 19.46 -21.36 34.72
CA THR A 159 20.77 -21.91 35.10
C THR A 159 20.58 -23.14 35.99
N ASP A 160 20.76 -24.33 35.43
CA ASP A 160 20.92 -25.56 36.21
C ASP A 160 22.37 -25.64 36.73
N GLN A 161 22.51 -25.68 38.06
CA GLN A 161 23.75 -25.99 38.76
C GLN A 161 23.71 -27.43 39.34
N GLU A 162 24.89 -28.06 39.27
CA GLU A 162 25.37 -29.31 39.89
C GLU A 162 25.12 -30.66 39.20
#